data_AF-A0A843GW53-F1
#
_entry.id   AF-A0A843GW53-F1
#
_cell.length_a   1.000
_cell.length_b   1.000
_cell.length_c   1.000
_cell.angle_alpha   90.00
_cell.angle_beta   90.00
_cell.angle_gamma   90.00
#
_symmetry.space_group_name_H-M   'P 1'
#
loop_
_entity.id
_entity.type
_entity.pdbx_description
1 polymer ?
#
loop_
_entity_poly.entity_id
_entity_poly.type
_entity_poly.pdbx_seq_one_letter_code
_entity_poly.pdbx_strand_id
1 'polypeptide(L)'
;MNVKSRIKYRRTEHWKNRVKQVHERDKVCRLCGCNHDLQVHHYDKSEPYDADNINNLVLLCKECHFFLHHKIPNEVRESIDKKIKGEASVKVEPEIVEEKPKKLTKKDAKAYVKSLHIERFIKNPAALAGEVDAVLLQVIRKVYSNLDNFDNDQIIKVMDTLQKTSHAMKKIDIEKQQIELDMKKLEAYQLYQKNRTLDENHNTYATPPIYIAAEDSKV
;
A
#
# COMPACT_ATOMS: atom_id res chain seq x y z
N MET A 1 22.41 17.83 0.71
CA MET A 1 23.59 16.96 0.92
C MET A 1 23.59 15.81 -0.08
N ASN A 2 24.74 15.49 -0.67
CA ASN A 2 24.89 14.30 -1.51
C ASN A 2 24.98 13.01 -0.64
N VAL A 3 24.85 11.82 -1.25
CA VAL A 3 24.88 10.52 -0.55
C VAL A 3 26.16 10.35 0.30
N LYS A 4 27.34 10.67 -0.27
CA LYS A 4 28.64 10.53 0.41
C LYS A 4 28.72 11.40 1.67
N SER A 5 28.26 12.64 1.60
CA SER A 5 28.21 13.56 2.74
C SER A 5 27.29 13.03 3.85
N ARG A 6 26.14 12.43 3.51
CA ARG A 6 25.23 11.83 4.51
C ARG A 6 25.85 10.65 5.22
N ILE A 7 26.57 9.79 4.49
CA ILE A 7 27.30 8.67 5.08
C ILE A 7 28.38 9.16 6.02
N LYS A 8 29.15 10.19 5.63
CA LYS A 8 30.17 10.81 6.49
C LYS A 8 29.54 11.39 7.76
N TYR A 9 28.43 12.11 7.61
CA TYR A 9 27.70 12.71 8.73
C TYR A 9 27.22 11.67 9.75
N ARG A 10 26.61 10.57 9.27
CA ARG A 10 26.13 9.48 10.13
C ARG A 10 27.23 8.76 10.92
N ARG A 11 28.51 9.00 10.61
CA ARG A 11 29.65 8.47 11.35
C ARG A 11 30.15 9.41 12.44
N THR A 12 29.69 10.66 12.46
CA THR A 12 30.09 11.65 13.45
C THR A 12 29.58 11.31 14.85
N GLU A 13 30.30 11.78 15.88
CA GLU A 13 29.89 11.57 17.26
C GLU A 13 28.60 12.33 17.60
N HIS A 14 28.38 13.48 16.97
CA HIS A 14 27.13 14.24 17.08
C HIS A 14 25.92 13.38 16.71
N TRP A 15 25.93 12.77 15.51
CA TRP A 15 24.84 11.91 15.07
C TRP A 15 24.63 10.70 15.98
N LYS A 16 25.71 10.04 16.42
CA LYS A 16 25.59 8.90 17.36
C LYS A 16 24.93 9.29 18.67
N ASN A 17 25.27 10.46 19.21
CA ASN A 17 24.65 11.00 20.42
C ASN A 17 23.16 11.29 20.19
N ARG A 18 22.78 11.84 19.02
CA ARG A 18 21.36 12.02 18.66
C ARG A 18 20.62 10.70 18.57
N VAL A 19 21.20 9.71 17.91
CA VAL A 19 20.61 8.36 17.84
C VAL A 19 20.40 7.80 19.24
N LYS A 20 21.38 7.90 20.14
CA LYS A 20 21.25 7.46 21.53
C LYS A 20 20.11 8.17 22.25
N GLN A 21 20.02 9.50 22.14
CA GLN A 21 18.94 10.27 22.76
C GLN A 21 17.55 9.86 22.24
N VAL A 22 17.43 9.60 20.94
CA VAL A 22 16.17 9.14 20.33
C VAL A 22 15.79 7.74 20.82
N HIS A 23 16.75 6.81 20.93
CA HIS A 23 16.51 5.48 21.53
C HIS A 23 16.20 5.54 23.03
N GLU A 24 16.72 6.54 23.74
CA GLU A 24 16.40 6.76 25.14
C GLU A 24 14.96 7.27 25.31
N ARG A 25 14.53 8.21 24.47
CA ARG A 25 13.18 8.77 24.45
C ARG A 25 12.14 7.79 23.92
N ASP A 26 12.40 7.21 22.75
CA ASP A 26 11.50 6.30 22.05
C ASP A 26 11.99 4.86 22.31
N LYS A 27 11.26 4.10 23.12
CA LYS A 27 11.60 2.69 23.41
C LYS A 27 11.11 1.71 22.35
N VAL A 28 10.17 2.15 21.53
CA VAL A 28 9.44 1.37 20.53
C VAL A 28 9.17 2.22 19.30
N CYS A 29 8.84 1.57 18.19
CA CYS A 29 8.39 2.23 16.97
C CYS A 29 7.21 3.16 17.27
N ARG A 30 7.36 4.45 16.96
CA ARG A 30 6.32 5.47 17.18
C ARG A 30 5.07 5.28 16.33
N LEU A 31 5.13 4.46 15.28
CA LEU A 31 4.01 4.21 14.37
C LEU A 31 3.19 2.96 14.73
N CYS A 32 3.86 1.83 14.99
CA CYS A 32 3.24 0.52 15.22
C CYS A 32 3.49 -0.09 16.61
N GLY A 33 4.42 0.45 17.40
CA GLY A 33 4.74 -0.06 18.74
C GLY A 33 5.70 -1.26 18.80
N CYS A 34 6.23 -1.77 17.68
CA CYS A 34 7.23 -2.83 17.71
C CYS A 34 8.56 -2.37 18.36
N ASN A 35 9.31 -3.29 18.95
CA ASN A 35 10.55 -3.01 19.68
C ASN A 35 11.82 -3.64 19.05
N HIS A 36 11.75 -4.10 17.80
CA HIS A 36 12.88 -4.70 17.07
C HIS A 36 13.20 -3.90 15.80
N ASP A 37 14.43 -4.05 15.30
CA ASP A 37 14.92 -3.39 14.08
C ASP A 37 14.62 -1.89 14.01
N LEU A 38 14.84 -1.21 15.12
CA LEU A 38 14.55 0.20 15.31
C LEU A 38 15.60 1.08 14.63
N GLN A 39 15.14 2.08 13.89
CA GLN A 39 15.93 3.01 13.09
C GLN A 39 15.41 4.43 13.28
N VAL A 40 16.33 5.40 13.31
CA VAL A 40 15.98 6.82 13.41
C VAL A 40 15.55 7.35 12.05
N HIS A 41 14.37 7.98 12.01
CA HIS A 41 13.80 8.66 10.86
C HIS A 41 13.71 10.17 11.10
N HIS A 42 13.97 10.97 10.07
CA HIS A 42 13.61 12.38 10.06
C HIS A 42 12.23 12.50 9.40
N TYR A 43 11.22 12.98 10.11
CA TYR A 43 9.88 13.11 9.50
C TYR A 43 9.79 14.35 8.60
N ASP A 44 10.36 15.48 9.04
CA ASP A 44 10.46 16.71 8.24
C ASP A 44 11.77 16.71 7.45
N LYS A 45 11.63 16.55 6.13
CA LYS A 45 12.75 16.56 5.17
C LYS A 45 13.14 17.97 4.73
N SER A 46 12.36 18.99 5.08
CA SER A 46 12.63 20.38 4.73
C SER A 46 13.66 21.02 5.64
N GLU A 47 13.81 20.51 6.88
CA GLU A 47 14.89 20.92 7.76
C GLU A 47 16.26 20.47 7.22
N PRO A 48 17.32 21.29 7.40
CA PRO A 48 18.68 20.87 7.12
C PRO A 48 19.01 19.59 7.90
N TYR A 49 19.65 18.61 7.25
CA TYR A 49 20.07 17.35 7.89
C TYR A 49 21.00 17.54 9.09
N ASP A 50 21.63 18.70 9.18
CA ASP A 50 22.58 19.15 10.19
C ASP A 50 21.92 19.97 11.31
N ALA A 51 20.64 20.33 11.17
CA ALA A 51 19.89 20.95 12.25
C ALA A 51 19.62 19.95 13.40
N ASP A 52 19.56 18.65 13.08
CA ASP A 52 19.53 17.49 14.01
C ASP A 52 18.68 17.74 15.27
N ASN A 53 17.55 18.41 15.06
CA ASN A 53 16.61 18.72 16.12
C ASN A 53 16.05 17.39 16.60
N ILE A 54 16.30 17.07 17.87
CA ILE A 54 15.82 15.81 18.47
C ILE A 54 14.30 15.65 18.27
N ASN A 55 13.57 16.76 18.21
CA ASN A 55 12.13 16.76 17.98
C ASN A 55 11.74 16.40 16.55
N ASN A 56 12.63 16.52 15.57
CA ASN A 56 12.43 16.08 14.18
C ASN A 56 12.85 14.61 13.93
N LEU A 57 13.52 14.00 14.92
CA LEU A 57 13.91 12.60 14.86
C LEU A 57 12.88 11.73 15.55
N VAL A 58 12.65 10.53 15.04
CA VAL A 58 11.69 9.55 15.59
C VAL A 58 12.23 8.15 15.41
N LEU A 59 11.93 7.25 16.35
CA LEU A 59 12.30 5.86 16.22
C LEU A 59 11.19 5.04 15.56
N LEU A 60 11.54 4.33 14.47
CA LEU A 60 10.63 3.47 13.70
C LEU A 60 11.25 2.10 13.48
N CYS A 61 10.44 1.05 13.39
CA CYS A 61 10.93 -0.23 12.88
C CYS A 61 11.27 -0.12 11.39
N LYS A 62 12.12 -1.02 10.89
CA LYS A 62 12.53 -1.09 9.48
C LYS A 62 11.36 -1.03 8.50
N GLU A 63 10.27 -1.73 8.78
CA GLU A 63 9.08 -1.77 7.91
C GLU A 63 8.36 -0.41 7.85
N CYS A 64 8.09 0.19 9.01
CA CYS A 64 7.47 1.52 9.09
C CYS A 64 8.37 2.59 8.48
N HIS A 65 9.69 2.47 8.69
CA HIS A 65 10.67 3.38 8.12
C HIS A 65 10.69 3.30 6.58
N PHE A 66 10.68 2.08 6.04
CA PHE A 66 10.60 1.83 4.60
C PHE A 66 9.30 2.41 4.03
N PHE A 67 8.16 2.13 4.66
CA PHE A 67 6.85 2.63 4.25
C PHE A 67 6.83 4.15 4.09
N LEU A 68 7.41 4.91 5.03
CA LEU A 68 7.47 6.39 4.97
C LEU A 68 8.42 6.97 3.91
N HIS A 69 9.37 6.18 3.41
CA HIS A 69 10.23 6.57 2.29
C HIS A 69 9.61 6.23 0.93
N HIS A 70 8.61 5.35 0.89
CA HIS A 70 7.87 5.06 -0.34
C HIS A 70 6.90 6.19 -0.65
N LYS A 71 6.50 6.30 -1.93
CA LYS A 71 5.59 7.33 -2.44
C LYS A 71 4.17 7.13 -1.89
N ILE A 72 3.98 7.37 -0.60
CA ILE A 72 2.66 7.53 0.00
C ILE A 72 2.11 8.92 -0.38
N PRO A 73 0.79 9.06 -0.58
CA PRO A 73 0.17 10.36 -0.80
C PRO A 73 0.49 11.34 0.35
N ASN A 74 0.59 12.64 0.04
CA ASN A 74 0.95 13.66 1.04
C ASN A 74 -0.06 13.71 2.19
N GLU A 75 -1.34 13.48 1.92
CA GLU A 75 -2.43 13.48 2.90
C GLU A 75 -2.25 12.36 3.94
N VAL A 76 -1.78 11.19 3.47
CA VAL A 76 -1.45 10.06 4.34
C VAL A 76 -0.22 10.38 5.18
N ARG A 77 0.80 11.01 4.56
CA ARG A 77 2.02 11.43 5.24
C ARG A 77 1.73 12.42 6.37
N GLU A 78 0.94 13.47 6.10
CA GLU A 78 0.54 14.46 7.10
C GLU A 78 -0.22 13.84 8.28
N SER A 79 -1.09 12.87 8.00
CA SER A 79 -1.84 12.15 9.05
C SER A 79 -0.90 11.32 9.94
N ILE A 80 0.11 10.68 9.35
CA ILE A 80 1.13 9.94 10.10
C ILE A 80 2.01 10.88 10.91
N ASP A 81 2.42 12.02 10.36
CA ASP A 81 3.24 13.00 11.05
C ASP A 81 2.52 13.54 12.29
N LYS A 82 1.21 13.85 12.18
CA LYS A 82 0.37 14.22 13.34
C LYS A 82 0.33 13.14 14.42
N LYS A 83 0.20 11.87 14.01
CA LYS A 83 0.21 10.73 14.94
C LYS A 83 1.56 10.59 15.65
N ILE A 84 2.66 10.71 14.91
CA ILE A 84 4.03 10.60 15.44
C ILE A 84 4.31 11.71 16.47
N LYS A 85 3.90 12.95 16.17
CA LYS A 85 4.03 14.12 17.05
C LYS A 85 3.14 14.05 18.30
N GLY A 86 2.23 13.08 18.37
CA GLY A 86 1.25 12.98 19.46
C GLY A 86 0.19 14.08 19.42
N GLU A 87 0.05 14.77 18.28
CA GLU A 87 -0.87 15.91 18.11
C GLU A 87 -2.32 15.48 17.84
N ALA A 88 -2.58 14.21 17.54
CA ALA A 88 -3.95 13.74 17.36
C ALA A 88 -4.14 12.22 17.53
N SER A 89 -5.25 11.88 18.19
CA SER A 89 -5.97 10.62 18.01
C SER A 89 -6.73 10.65 16.69
N VAL A 90 -6.04 10.49 15.56
CA VAL A 90 -6.72 10.42 14.25
C VAL A 90 -7.29 9.01 14.06
N LYS A 91 -8.61 8.87 14.13
CA LYS A 91 -9.32 7.75 13.51
C LYS A 91 -9.28 7.98 12.00
N VAL A 92 -8.26 7.45 11.33
CA VAL A 92 -8.24 7.43 9.86
C VAL A 92 -9.08 6.24 9.42
N GLU A 93 -10.39 6.43 9.34
CA GLU A 93 -11.22 5.63 8.45
C GLU A 93 -11.12 6.30 7.07
N PRO A 94 -10.71 5.58 6.00
CA PRO A 94 -10.66 6.18 4.68
C PRO A 94 -12.06 6.58 4.26
N GLU A 95 -12.33 7.88 4.23
CA GLU A 95 -13.59 8.43 3.74
C GLU A 95 -13.65 8.24 2.22
N ILE A 96 -14.36 7.20 1.79
CA ILE A 96 -14.73 7.02 0.39
C ILE A 96 -15.84 8.05 0.12
N VAL A 97 -15.50 9.13 -0.59
CA VAL A 97 -16.47 10.15 -0.99
C VAL A 97 -17.44 9.53 -1.98
N GLU A 98 -18.63 9.14 -1.52
CA GLU A 98 -19.72 8.70 -2.38
C GLU A 98 -20.32 9.91 -3.10
N GLU A 99 -19.99 10.09 -4.39
CA GLU A 99 -20.67 11.07 -5.24
C GLU A 99 -22.16 10.70 -5.36
N LYS A 100 -23.05 11.64 -5.01
CA LYS A 100 -24.50 11.47 -5.22
C LYS A 100 -24.77 11.16 -6.69
N PRO A 101 -25.42 10.02 -7.02
CA PRO A 101 -25.64 9.64 -8.40
C PRO A 101 -26.54 10.65 -9.11
N LYS A 102 -26.05 11.22 -10.21
CA LYS A 102 -26.90 11.97 -11.16
C LYS A 102 -28.01 11.04 -11.65
N LYS A 103 -29.23 11.58 -11.84
CA LYS A 103 -30.37 10.81 -12.39
C LYS A 103 -29.97 10.19 -13.74
N LEU A 104 -29.76 8.88 -13.75
CA LEU A 104 -29.34 8.12 -14.92
C LEU A 104 -30.51 8.00 -15.91
N THR A 105 -30.32 8.39 -17.16
CA THR A 105 -31.32 8.16 -18.23
C THR A 105 -31.17 6.77 -18.84
N LYS A 106 -32.19 6.27 -19.56
CA LYS A 106 -32.10 5.03 -20.36
C LYS A 106 -30.91 5.05 -21.34
N LYS A 107 -30.56 6.23 -21.87
CA LYS A 107 -29.41 6.43 -22.76
C LYS A 107 -28.09 6.26 -22.02
N ASP A 108 -27.99 6.78 -20.80
CA ASP A 108 -26.79 6.66 -19.95
C ASP A 108 -26.58 5.22 -19.49
N ALA A 109 -27.66 4.50 -19.16
CA ALA A 109 -27.59 3.07 -18.84
C ALA A 109 -27.09 2.23 -20.03
N LYS A 110 -27.61 2.46 -21.24
CA LYS A 110 -27.12 1.79 -22.47
C LYS A 110 -25.65 2.15 -22.74
N ALA A 111 -25.25 3.41 -22.55
CA ALA A 111 -23.86 3.85 -22.72
C ALA A 111 -22.91 3.22 -21.69
N TYR A 112 -23.32 3.13 -20.43
CA TYR A 112 -22.52 2.51 -19.37
C TYR A 112 -22.32 1.01 -19.61
N VAL A 113 -23.38 0.28 -19.92
CA VAL A 113 -23.30 -1.15 -20.28
C VAL A 113 -22.37 -1.37 -21.49
N LYS A 114 -22.44 -0.47 -22.47
CA LYS A 114 -21.53 -0.48 -23.62
C LYS A 114 -20.08 -0.19 -23.23
N SER A 115 -19.83 0.76 -22.31
CA SER A 115 -18.49 1.11 -21.81
C SER A 115 -17.86 0.02 -20.93
N LEU A 116 -18.68 -0.81 -20.27
CA LEU A 116 -18.20 -1.99 -19.55
C LEU A 116 -17.65 -3.08 -20.50
N HIS A 117 -17.58 -2.82 -21.81
CA HIS A 117 -17.17 -3.76 -22.85
C HIS A 117 -18.00 -5.06 -22.84
N ILE A 118 -19.21 -5.03 -22.27
CA ILE A 118 -20.10 -6.18 -22.14
C ILE A 118 -20.45 -6.78 -23.50
N GLU A 119 -20.54 -5.96 -24.56
CA GLU A 119 -20.74 -6.47 -25.92
C GLU A 119 -19.62 -7.42 -26.38
N ARG A 120 -18.37 -7.16 -25.97
CA ARG A 120 -17.22 -8.03 -26.27
C ARG A 120 -17.33 -9.37 -25.52
N PHE A 121 -17.88 -9.34 -24.31
CA PHE A 121 -18.10 -10.52 -23.46
C PHE A 121 -19.32 -11.36 -23.88
N ILE A 122 -20.37 -10.71 -24.41
CA ILE A 122 -21.52 -11.41 -25.01
C ILE A 122 -21.08 -12.13 -26.29
N LYS A 123 -20.23 -11.50 -27.10
CA LYS A 123 -19.77 -12.06 -28.39
C LYS A 123 -18.68 -13.12 -28.26
N ASN A 124 -17.89 -13.13 -27.18
CA ASN A 124 -16.83 -14.13 -26.97
C ASN A 124 -16.76 -14.61 -25.50
N PRO A 125 -17.61 -15.57 -25.10
CA PRO A 125 -17.64 -16.12 -23.74
C PRO A 125 -16.33 -16.79 -23.30
N ALA A 126 -15.59 -17.38 -24.24
CA ALA A 126 -14.43 -18.21 -23.94
C ALA A 126 -13.24 -17.40 -23.41
N ALA A 127 -13.18 -16.09 -23.72
CA ALA A 127 -12.12 -15.19 -23.26
C ALA A 127 -12.17 -14.90 -21.74
N LEU A 128 -13.21 -15.37 -21.03
CA LEU A 128 -13.49 -15.02 -19.63
C LEU A 128 -13.53 -16.21 -18.67
N ALA A 129 -13.29 -17.44 -19.15
CA ALA A 129 -13.45 -18.65 -18.35
C ALA A 129 -12.56 -18.71 -17.09
N GLY A 130 -11.60 -17.80 -16.92
CA GLY A 130 -10.74 -17.70 -15.75
C GLY A 130 -11.03 -16.55 -14.76
N GLU A 131 -11.83 -15.54 -15.12
CA GLU A 131 -11.84 -14.26 -14.37
C GLU A 131 -13.21 -13.79 -13.90
N VAL A 132 -14.32 -14.24 -14.50
CA VAL A 132 -15.67 -13.83 -14.09
C VAL A 132 -16.53 -15.05 -13.87
N ASP A 133 -17.18 -15.11 -12.71
CA ASP A 133 -18.11 -16.17 -12.34
C ASP A 133 -19.15 -16.38 -13.45
N ALA A 134 -19.29 -17.62 -13.92
CA ALA A 134 -20.24 -18.01 -14.96
C ALA A 134 -21.68 -17.58 -14.60
N VAL A 135 -22.01 -17.49 -13.31
CA VAL A 135 -23.29 -16.99 -12.79
C VAL A 135 -23.48 -15.51 -13.11
N LEU A 136 -22.45 -14.68 -12.92
CA LEU A 136 -22.55 -13.24 -13.19
C LEU A 136 -22.75 -12.97 -14.70
N LEU A 137 -22.07 -13.73 -15.56
CA LEU A 137 -22.26 -13.62 -17.01
C LEU A 137 -23.67 -14.04 -17.45
N GLN A 138 -24.26 -15.06 -16.83
CA GLN A 138 -25.65 -15.44 -17.10
C GLN A 138 -26.62 -14.34 -16.66
N VAL A 139 -26.40 -13.71 -15.51
CA VAL A 139 -27.22 -12.59 -15.02
C VAL A 139 -27.12 -11.40 -15.97
N ILE A 140 -25.90 -11.00 -16.37
CA ILE A 140 -25.67 -9.88 -17.30
C ILE A 140 -26.36 -10.15 -18.64
N ARG A 141 -26.26 -11.37 -19.19
CA ARG A 141 -26.93 -11.74 -20.44
C ARG A 141 -28.45 -11.64 -20.34
N LYS A 142 -29.02 -12.18 -19.25
CA LYS A 142 -30.47 -12.19 -19.03
C LYS A 142 -31.01 -10.77 -18.84
N VAL A 143 -30.26 -9.92 -18.15
CA VAL A 143 -30.57 -8.49 -18.03
C VAL A 143 -30.52 -7.83 -19.41
N TYR A 144 -29.45 -8.08 -20.18
CA TYR A 144 -29.23 -7.40 -21.45
C TYR A 144 -30.29 -7.75 -22.49
N SER A 145 -30.67 -9.03 -22.59
CA SER A 145 -31.69 -9.48 -23.55
C SER A 145 -33.10 -8.98 -23.24
N ASN A 146 -33.35 -8.48 -22.03
CA ASN A 146 -34.65 -7.98 -21.59
C ASN A 146 -34.68 -6.46 -21.32
N LEU A 147 -33.60 -5.73 -21.65
CA LEU A 147 -33.46 -4.30 -21.36
C LEU A 147 -34.61 -3.45 -21.93
N ASP A 148 -35.12 -3.80 -23.11
CA ASP A 148 -36.20 -3.03 -23.75
C ASP A 148 -37.56 -3.27 -23.07
N ASN A 149 -37.69 -4.33 -22.26
CA ASN A 149 -38.90 -4.66 -21.50
C ASN A 149 -38.92 -4.07 -20.08
N PHE A 150 -37.83 -3.43 -19.64
CA PHE A 150 -37.75 -2.84 -18.31
C PHE A 150 -38.28 -1.39 -18.31
N ASP A 151 -39.06 -1.07 -17.28
CA ASP A 151 -39.35 0.31 -16.92
C ASP A 151 -38.12 1.02 -16.35
N ASN A 152 -38.20 2.34 -16.18
CA ASN A 152 -37.04 3.12 -15.73
C ASN A 152 -36.59 2.75 -14.30
N ASP A 153 -37.52 2.38 -13.41
CA ASP A 153 -37.20 2.05 -12.02
C ASP A 153 -36.50 0.69 -11.92
N GLN A 154 -36.94 -0.28 -12.73
CA GLN A 154 -36.29 -1.58 -12.88
C GLN A 154 -34.87 -1.44 -13.42
N ILE A 155 -34.66 -0.58 -14.42
CA ILE A 155 -33.31 -0.31 -14.96
C ILE A 155 -32.41 0.29 -13.88
N ILE A 156 -32.91 1.27 -13.12
CA ILE A 156 -32.13 1.89 -12.03
C ILE A 156 -31.70 0.84 -11.00
N LYS A 157 -32.61 -0.04 -10.56
CA LYS A 157 -32.31 -1.10 -9.59
C LYS A 157 -31.26 -2.09 -10.11
N VAL A 158 -31.36 -2.48 -11.38
CA VAL A 158 -30.40 -3.39 -12.01
C VAL A 158 -29.03 -2.74 -12.11
N MET A 159 -28.97 -1.46 -12.50
CA MET A 159 -27.72 -0.70 -12.60
C MET A 159 -27.04 -0.53 -11.23
N ASP A 160 -27.82 -0.19 -10.20
CA ASP A 160 -27.32 -0.10 -8.82
C ASP A 160 -26.75 -1.46 -8.35
N THR A 161 -27.44 -2.55 -8.64
CA THR A 161 -26.97 -3.91 -8.31
C THR A 161 -25.67 -4.25 -9.05
N LEU A 162 -25.58 -3.94 -10.35
CA LEU A 162 -24.36 -4.16 -11.13
C LEU A 162 -23.18 -3.32 -10.63
N GLN A 163 -23.44 -2.06 -10.25
CA GLN A 163 -22.41 -1.17 -9.71
C GLN A 163 -21.90 -1.67 -8.36
N LYS A 164 -22.79 -2.08 -7.45
CA LYS A 164 -22.43 -2.69 -6.16
C LYS A 164 -21.63 -3.98 -6.35
N THR A 165 -22.05 -4.83 -7.28
CA THR A 165 -21.33 -6.07 -7.61
C THR A 165 -19.95 -5.78 -8.16
N SER A 166 -19.82 -4.83 -9.08
CA SER A 166 -18.52 -4.40 -9.63
C SER A 166 -17.59 -3.86 -8.54
N HIS A 167 -18.11 -3.07 -7.62
CA HIS A 167 -17.33 -2.57 -6.49
C HIS A 167 -16.87 -3.70 -5.56
N ALA A 168 -17.76 -4.64 -5.23
CA ALA A 168 -17.40 -5.82 -4.45
C ALA A 168 -16.30 -6.66 -5.13
N MET A 169 -16.39 -6.86 -6.44
CA MET A 169 -15.35 -7.57 -7.21
C MET A 169 -14.00 -6.85 -7.17
N LYS A 170 -13.97 -5.52 -7.32
CA LYS A 170 -12.73 -4.74 -7.18
C LYS A 170 -12.11 -4.89 -5.79
N LYS A 171 -12.94 -4.90 -4.74
CA LYS A 171 -12.48 -5.12 -3.37
C LYS A 171 -11.83 -6.50 -3.21
N ILE A 172 -12.46 -7.54 -3.74
CA ILE A 172 -11.92 -8.91 -3.73
C ILE A 172 -10.58 -8.98 -4.49
N ASP A 173 -10.45 -8.31 -5.63
CA ASP A 173 -9.19 -8.29 -6.39
C ASP A 173 -8.06 -7.60 -5.62
N ILE A 174 -8.35 -6.47 -4.96
CA ILE A 174 -7.39 -5.80 -4.06
C ILE A 174 -6.98 -6.71 -2.90
N GLU A 175 -7.93 -7.40 -2.26
CA GLU A 175 -7.65 -8.36 -1.18
C GLU A 175 -6.79 -9.52 -1.69
N LYS A 176 -7.05 -10.04 -2.89
CA LYS A 176 -6.23 -11.09 -3.52
C LYS A 176 -4.80 -10.64 -3.79
N GLN A 177 -4.60 -9.44 -4.33
CA GLN A 177 -3.27 -8.85 -4.55
C GLN A 177 -2.52 -8.68 -3.22
N GLN A 178 -3.22 -8.27 -2.15
CA GLN A 178 -2.65 -8.14 -0.82
C GLN A 178 -2.22 -9.50 -0.25
N ILE A 179 -3.07 -10.53 -0.38
CA ILE A 179 -2.73 -11.90 0.02
C ILE A 179 -1.49 -12.40 -0.72
N GLU A 180 -1.40 -12.19 -2.04
CA GLU A 180 -0.24 -12.59 -2.83
C GLU A 180 1.05 -11.89 -2.35
N LEU A 181 0.97 -10.59 -2.06
CA LEU A 181 2.08 -9.83 -1.51
C LEU A 181 2.53 -10.38 -0.14
N ASP A 182 1.58 -10.72 0.73
CA ASP A 182 1.88 -11.25 2.05
C ASP A 182 2.45 -12.67 2.00
N MET A 183 2.01 -13.52 1.05
CA MET A 183 2.67 -14.80 0.77
C MET A 183 4.13 -14.61 0.35
N LYS A 184 4.43 -13.66 -0.56
CA LYS A 184 5.81 -13.36 -0.98
C LYS A 184 6.68 -12.89 0.18
N LYS A 185 6.14 -12.09 1.11
CA LYS A 185 6.86 -11.69 2.33
C LYS A 185 7.15 -12.89 3.23
N LEU A 186 6.19 -13.80 3.39
CA LEU A 186 6.36 -15.01 4.19
C LEU A 186 7.43 -15.92 3.60
N GLU A 187 7.44 -16.13 2.28
CA GLU A 187 8.48 -16.90 1.58
C GLU A 187 9.87 -16.27 1.77
N ALA A 188 9.98 -14.94 1.63
CA ALA A 188 11.23 -14.23 1.86
C ALA A 188 11.73 -14.37 3.32
N TYR A 189 10.82 -14.35 4.29
CA TYR A 189 11.14 -14.56 5.70
C TYR A 189 11.61 -15.99 5.98
N GLN A 190 10.94 -16.99 5.41
CA GLN A 190 11.35 -18.39 5.53
C GLN A 190 12.73 -18.64 4.92
N LEU A 191 13.02 -18.03 3.77
CA LEU A 191 14.34 -18.08 3.14
C LEU A 191 15.41 -17.44 4.03
N TYR A 192 15.11 -16.28 4.63
CA TYR A 192 16.00 -15.62 5.59
C TYR A 192 16.31 -16.53 6.79
N GLN A 193 15.29 -17.14 7.40
CA GLN A 193 15.46 -18.05 8.53
C GLN A 193 16.32 -19.27 8.16
N LYS A 194 16.06 -19.87 6.99
CA LYS A 194 16.84 -21.00 6.48
C LYS A 194 18.32 -20.63 6.34
N ASN A 195 18.63 -19.46 5.77
CA ASN A 195 20.00 -19.02 5.59
C ASN A 195 20.70 -18.71 6.92
N ARG A 196 19.98 -18.13 7.89
CA ARG A 196 20.52 -17.86 9.23
C ARG A 196 20.96 -19.15 9.96
N THR A 197 20.16 -20.23 9.86
CA THR A 197 20.52 -21.52 10.49
C THR A 197 21.76 -22.19 9.86
N LEU A 198 22.11 -21.84 8.63
CA LEU A 198 23.34 -22.33 7.99
C LEU A 198 24.58 -21.61 8.53
N ASP A 199 24.47 -20.31 8.83
CA ASP A 199 25.55 -19.51 9.39
C ASP A 199 25.86 -19.89 10.86
N GLU A 200 24.84 -20.24 11.65
CA GLU A 200 25.03 -20.67 13.05
C GLU A 200 25.79 -22.02 13.18
N ASN A 201 25.83 -22.84 12.11
CA ASN A 201 26.63 -24.07 12.05
C ASN A 201 28.06 -23.87 11.52
N HIS A 202 28.39 -22.67 11.01
CA HIS A 202 29.76 -22.28 10.68
C HIS A 202 30.19 -21.19 11.65
N ASN A 203 30.57 -21.61 12.86
CA ASN A 203 31.14 -20.75 13.90
C ASN A 203 32.53 -20.23 13.50
N THR A 204 32.55 -19.35 12.51
CA THR A 204 33.61 -18.39 12.26
C THR A 204 32.92 -17.05 12.17
N TYR A 205 33.23 -16.15 13.10
CA TYR A 205 32.70 -14.80 13.28
C TYR A 205 32.81 -13.91 12.01
N ALA A 206 32.05 -14.21 10.97
CA ALA A 206 31.94 -13.38 9.79
C ALA A 206 30.84 -12.35 10.03
N THR A 207 31.24 -11.10 10.20
CA THR A 207 30.36 -9.92 10.17
C THR A 207 29.41 -9.99 8.97
N PRO A 208 28.10 -9.69 9.15
CA PRO A 208 27.13 -9.80 8.08
C PRO A 208 27.49 -8.88 6.90
N PRO A 209 27.35 -9.35 5.64
CA PRO A 209 27.66 -8.54 4.48
C PRO A 209 26.72 -7.34 4.42
N ILE A 210 27.30 -6.15 4.45
CA ILE A 210 26.61 -4.91 4.17
C ILE A 210 26.15 -4.99 2.71
N TYR A 211 24.85 -5.14 2.48
CA TYR A 211 24.25 -5.02 1.16
C TYR A 211 24.45 -3.59 0.65
N ILE A 212 25.53 -3.39 -0.11
CA ILE A 212 25.70 -2.22 -0.97
C ILE A 212 24.82 -2.50 -2.19
N ALA A 213 23.74 -1.73 -2.34
CA ALA A 213 22.96 -1.74 -3.56
C ALA A 213 23.89 -1.41 -4.73
N ALA A 214 24.06 -2.37 -5.66
CA ALA A 214 24.80 -2.16 -6.89
C ALA A 214 24.05 -1.11 -7.73
N GLU A 215 24.70 0.01 -8.00
CA GLU A 215 24.27 0.94 -9.03
C GLU A 215 24.63 0.32 -10.39
N ASP A 216 23.62 0.12 -11.24
CA ASP A 216 23.78 -0.26 -12.63
C ASP A 216 24.56 0.82 -13.39
N SER A 217 25.87 0.64 -13.52
CA SER A 217 26.69 1.36 -14.49
C SER A 217 26.44 0.80 -15.88
N LYS A 218 25.58 1.47 -16.66
CA LYS A 218 25.60 1.34 -18.11
C LYS A 218 26.77 2.15 -18.67
N VAL A 219 27.64 1.43 -19.37
CA VAL A 219 28.70 1.90 -20.27
C VAL A 219 28.08 2.62 -21.47
#